data_AF-A0A9D6Y840-F1
#
_entry.id   AF-A0A9D6Y840-F1
#
_cell.length_a   1.000
_cell.length_b   1.000
_cell.length_c   1.000
_cell.angle_alpha   90.00
_cell.angle_beta   90.00
_cell.angle_gamma   90.00
#
_symmetry.space_group_name_H-M   'P 1'
#
loop_
_entity.id
_entity.type
_entity.pdbx_description
1 polymer ?
#
loop_
_entity_poly.entity_id
_entity_poly.type
_entity_poly.pdbx_seq_one_letter_code
_entity_poly.pdbx_strand_id
1 'polypeptide(L)' 'MTTTVEQLAEQAMSLPTESRARLADLLVESLDANDLGRIDRLWAAEAIRRRDEVRAGRVQTIPGDEALRTVRDAVRR' A
#
# COMPACT_ATOMS: atom_id res chain seq x y z
N MET A 1 -13.35 -5.76 -30.38
CA MET A 1 -12.94 -7.18 -30.28
C MET A 1 -12.53 -7.42 -28.84
N THR A 2 -13.13 -8.40 -28.17
CA THR A 2 -12.78 -8.78 -26.79
C THR A 2 -11.64 -9.80 -26.83
N THR A 3 -10.42 -9.35 -26.54
CA THR A 3 -9.27 -10.23 -26.34
C THR A 3 -9.41 -10.96 -25.01
N THR A 4 -9.22 -12.28 -24.99
CA THR A 4 -9.29 -13.05 -23.74
C THR A 4 -7.98 -12.98 -22.96
N VAL A 5 -8.03 -13.30 -21.66
CA VAL A 5 -6.83 -13.30 -20.80
C VAL A 5 -5.81 -14.32 -21.29
N GLU A 6 -6.26 -15.47 -21.78
CA GLU A 6 -5.42 -16.54 -22.32
C GLU A 6 -4.66 -16.08 -23.57
N GLN A 7 -5.34 -15.34 -24.46
CA GLN A 7 -4.72 -14.78 -25.67
C GLN A 7 -3.66 -13.73 -25.32
N LEU A 8 -3.92 -12.88 -24.32
CA LEU A 8 -2.94 -11.91 -23.84
C LEU A 8 -1.74 -12.59 -23.15
N ALA A 9 -1.99 -13.65 -22.38
CA ALA A 9 -0.94 -14.42 -21.74
C ALA A 9 -0.03 -15.10 -22.77
N GLU A 10 -0.60 -15.70 -23.82
CA GLU A 10 0.16 -16.31 -24.91
C GLU A 10 1.04 -15.28 -25.63
N GLN A 11 0.47 -14.10 -25.93
CA GLN A 11 1.23 -12.99 -26.52
C GLN A 11 2.33 -12.48 -25.59
N ALA A 12 2.06 -12.34 -24.30
CA ALA A 12 3.06 -11.93 -23.31
C ALA A 12 4.21 -12.95 -23.22
N MET A 13 3.91 -14.25 -23.27
CA MET A 13 4.93 -15.30 -23.22
C MET A 13 5.85 -15.31 -24.43
N SER A 14 5.38 -14.82 -25.59
CA SER A 14 6.21 -14.64 -26.80
C SER A 14 7.25 -13.52 -26.69
N LEU A 15 7.13 -12.64 -25.70
CA LEU A 15 8.06 -11.53 -25.49
C LEU A 15 9.41 -12.01 -24.91
N PRO A 16 10.51 -11.27 -25.15
CA PRO A 16 11.76 -11.47 -24.44
C PRO A 16 11.59 -11.34 -22.92
N THR A 17 12.44 -12.04 -22.16
CA THR A 17 12.35 -12.11 -20.68
C THR A 17 12.27 -10.73 -20.01
N GLU A 18 13.09 -9.76 -20.44
CA GLU A 18 13.10 -8.40 -19.89
C GLU A 18 11.77 -7.67 -20.14
N SER A 19 11.21 -7.80 -21.34
CA SER A 19 9.91 -7.20 -21.68
C SER A 19 8.76 -7.85 -20.90
N ARG A 20 8.83 -9.15 -20.61
CA ARG A 20 7.86 -9.83 -19.73
C ARG A 20 7.95 -9.33 -18.29
N ALA A 21 9.15 -9.15 -17.76
CA ALA A 21 9.34 -8.58 -16.42
C ALA A 21 8.75 -7.16 -16.34
N ARG A 22 9.04 -6.32 -17.33
CA ARG A 22 8.48 -4.97 -17.39
C ARG A 22 6.96 -4.96 -17.49
N LEU A 23 6.37 -5.87 -18.27
CA LEU A 23 4.92 -6.00 -18.37
C LEU A 23 4.30 -6.45 -17.05
N ALA A 24 4.95 -7.38 -16.33
CA ALA A 24 4.50 -7.81 -15.02
C ALA A 24 4.49 -6.64 -14.02
N ASP A 25 5.54 -5.81 -13.99
CA ASP A 25 5.60 -4.62 -13.13
C ASP A 25 4.43 -3.65 -13.41
N LEU A 26 4.17 -3.34 -14.69
CA LEU A 26 3.07 -2.47 -15.09
C LEU A 26 1.70 -3.02 -14.69
N LEU A 27 1.51 -4.34 -14.80
CA LEU A 27 0.27 -5.00 -14.37
C LEU A 27 0.11 -4.90 -12.84
N VAL A 28 1.18 -5.14 -12.07
CA VAL A 28 1.15 -4.99 -10.60
C VAL A 28 0.84 -3.54 -10.21
N GLU A 29 1.52 -2.56 -10.79
CA GLU A 29 1.26 -1.13 -10.56
C GLU A 29 -0.20 -0.75 -10.87
N SER A 30 -0.80 -1.38 -11.88
CA SER A 30 -2.21 -1.12 -12.24
C SER A 30 -3.21 -1.62 -11.21
N LEU A 31 -2.86 -2.66 -10.46
CA LEU A 31 -3.68 -3.19 -9.36
C LEU A 31 -3.62 -2.24 -8.15
N ASP A 32 -2.43 -1.72 -7.87
CA ASP A 32 -2.20 -0.75 -6.81
C ASP A 32 -2.98 0.55 -7.04
N ALA A 33 -3.07 1.03 -8.28
CA ALA A 33 -3.79 2.26 -8.62
C ALA A 33 -5.30 2.23 -8.26
N ASN A 34 -5.93 1.05 -8.21
CA ASN A 34 -7.36 0.92 -7.93
C ASN A 34 -7.70 0.88 -6.42
N ASP A 35 -6.77 0.41 -5.57
CA ASP A 35 -6.98 0.30 -4.11
C ASP A 35 -6.16 1.29 -3.26
N LEU A 36 -5.01 1.77 -3.75
CA LEU A 36 -4.18 2.78 -3.06
C LEU A 36 -5.00 4.03 -2.76
N GLY A 37 -5.77 4.54 -3.74
CA GLY A 37 -6.59 5.74 -3.51
C GLY A 37 -7.62 5.59 -2.39
N ARG A 38 -8.16 4.39 -2.13
CA ARG A 38 -9.11 4.16 -1.04
C ARG A 38 -8.40 3.99 0.29
N ILE A 39 -7.35 3.18 0.35
CA ILE A 39 -6.59 2.93 1.59
C ILE A 39 -5.89 4.21 2.04
N ASP A 40 -5.26 4.94 1.14
CA ASP A 40 -4.58 6.21 1.42
C ASP A 40 -5.55 7.26 1.96
N ARG A 41 -6.78 7.34 1.39
CA ARG A 41 -7.83 8.22 1.91
C ARG A 41 -8.25 7.85 3.33
N LEU A 42 -8.41 6.56 3.62
CA LEU A 42 -8.75 6.09 4.96
C LEU A 42 -7.62 6.36 5.96
N TRP A 43 -6.37 6.13 5.56
CA TRP A 43 -5.19 6.42 6.39
C TRP A 43 -5.03 7.91 6.66
N ALA A 44 -5.22 8.76 5.65
CA ALA A 44 -5.19 10.20 5.81
C ALA A 44 -6.30 10.69 6.78
N ALA A 45 -7.52 10.19 6.62
CA ALA A 45 -8.64 10.50 7.52
C ALA A 45 -8.35 10.07 8.97
N GLU A 46 -7.78 8.88 9.17
CA GLU A 46 -7.35 8.38 10.47
C GLU A 46 -6.27 9.27 11.10
N ALA A 47 -5.23 9.60 10.34
CA ALA A 47 -4.11 10.42 10.82
C ALA A 47 -4.57 11.83 11.23
N ILE A 48 -5.45 12.44 10.43
CA ILE A 48 -6.05 13.75 10.73
C ILE A 48 -6.87 13.67 12.03
N ARG A 49 -7.74 12.66 12.15
CA ARG A 49 -8.58 12.50 13.33
C ARG A 49 -7.74 12.32 14.61
N ARG A 50 -6.74 11.44 14.59
CA ARG A 50 -5.84 11.21 15.75
C ARG A 50 -5.06 12.46 16.12
N ARG A 51 -4.54 13.20 15.14
CA ARG A 51 -3.85 14.48 15.38
C ARG A 51 -4.77 15.48 16.09
N ASP A 52 -6.03 15.57 15.65
CA ASP A 52 -6.98 16.53 16.21
C ASP A 52 -7.47 16.12 17.59
N GLU A 53 -7.59 14.82 17.88
CA GLU A 53 -7.84 14.30 19.22
C GLU A 53 -6.72 14.65 20.20
N VAL A 54 -5.46 14.50 19.78
CA VAL A 54 -4.28 14.88 20.57
C VAL A 54 -4.28 16.39 20.82
N ARG A 55 -4.45 17.21 19.78
CA ARG A 55 -4.47 18.68 19.90
C ARG A 55 -5.61 19.20 20.79
N ALA A 56 -6.75 18.53 20.78
CA ALA A 56 -7.90 18.87 21.60
C ALA A 56 -7.83 18.28 23.02
N GLY A 57 -6.78 17.52 23.36
CA GLY A 57 -6.64 16.89 24.68
C GLY A 57 -7.68 15.80 24.97
N ARG A 58 -8.30 15.22 23.93
CA ARG A 58 -9.34 14.17 24.08
C ARG A 58 -8.77 12.79 24.40
N VAL A 59 -7.46 12.61 24.24
CA VAL A 59 -6.77 11.34 24.42
C VAL A 59 -5.51 11.56 25.26
N GLN A 60 -5.15 10.55 26.03
CA GLN A 60 -3.88 10.53 26.76
C GLN A 60 -2.76 10.14 25.80
N THR A 61 -1.77 11.01 25.66
CA THR A 61 -0.58 10.75 24.84
C THR A 61 0.49 9.99 25.62
N ILE A 62 1.27 9.17 24.91
CA ILE A 62 2.50 8.58 25.41
C ILE A 62 3.72 9.33 24.85
N PRO A 63 4.83 9.46 25.60
CA PRO A 63 6.08 10.00 25.07
C PRO A 63 6.56 9.22 23.84
N GLY A 64 7.01 9.94 22.81
CA GLY A 64 7.39 9.33 21.52
C GLY A 64 8.48 8.26 21.64
N ASP A 65 9.49 8.51 22.47
CA ASP A 65 10.59 7.55 22.69
C ASP A 65 10.13 6.25 23.35
N GLU A 66 9.12 6.34 24.23
CA GLU A 66 8.51 5.18 24.88
C GLU A 66 7.70 4.37 23.86
N ALA A 67 6.86 5.04 23.07
CA ALA A 67 6.07 4.41 22.00
C ALA A 67 6.95 3.63 21.01
N LEU A 68 8.02 4.27 20.52
CA LEU A 68 8.94 3.66 19.56
C LEU A 68 9.73 2.50 20.17
N ARG A 69 10.02 2.53 21.47
CA ARG A 69 10.67 1.42 22.18
C ARG A 69 9.77 0.20 22.19
N THR A 70 8.51 0.36 22.57
CA THR A 70 7.51 -0.72 22.58
C THR A 70 7.37 -1.39 21.21
N VAL A 71 7.31 -0.61 20.13
CA VAL A 71 7.22 -1.15 18.75
C VAL A 71 8.45 -2.00 18.42
N ARG A 72 9.66 -1.50 18.71
CA ARG A 72 10.90 -2.25 18.43
C ARG A 72 10.97 -3.56 19.22
N ASP A 73 10.53 -3.54 20.48
CA ASP A 73 10.53 -4.73 21.33
C ASP A 73 9.50 -5.77 20.86
N ALA A 74 8.37 -5.33 20.30
CA ALA A 74 7.34 -6.22 19.75
C ALA A 74 7.77 -6.93 18.46
N VAL A 75 8.56 -6.27 17.61
CA VAL A 75 9.03 -6.82 16.32
C VAL A 75 10.25 -7.74 16.47
N ARG A 76 10.93 -7.70 17.62
CA ARG A 76 12.08 -8.58 17.92
C ARG A 76 11.70 -9.97 18.42
N ARG A 77 10.42 -10.24 18.65
CA ARG A 77 9.90 -11.56 19.05
C ARG A 77 9.59 -12.40 17.82
#